data_AF-A0A4D4LGR3-F1
#
_entry.id   AF-A0A4D4LGR3-F1
#
_cell.length_a   1.000
_cell.length_b   1.000
_cell.length_c   1.000
_cell.angle_alpha   90.00
_cell.angle_beta   90.00
_cell.angle_gamma   90.00
#
_symmetry.space_group_name_H-M   'P 1'
#
loop_
_entity.id
_entity.type
_entity.pdbx_description
1 polymer ?
#
loop_
_entity_poly.entity_id
_entity_poly.type
_entity_poly.pdbx_seq_one_letter_code
_entity_poly.pdbx_strand_id
1 'polypeptide(L)'
;MRPIEPGSEPQTPFGKRLVKEAETLAKFKKRLDKVLTDLDKSPASRKAISQQFITRDAYGSGTGFTSADDLANLYEKVHARLETLSKSFGDQIEAMGLMAIVAERGYDGMDAEQARRMREIQARTRKYYREPTEKHAGQSGNHGGKEVGGDAL
;
A
#
# COMPACT_ATOMS: atom_id res chain seq x y z
N MET A 1 -60.36 16.16 2.29
CA MET A 1 -59.12 16.17 3.09
C MET A 1 -58.98 14.81 3.76
N ARG A 2 -57.95 14.01 3.43
CA ARG A 2 -57.62 12.80 4.22
C ARG A 2 -56.56 13.18 5.27
N PRO A 3 -56.59 12.61 6.49
CA PRO A 3 -55.66 12.96 7.56
C PRO A 3 -54.24 12.46 7.24
N ILE A 4 -53.24 13.25 7.62
CA ILE A 4 -51.81 12.92 7.52
C ILE A 4 -51.40 12.21 8.82
N GLU A 5 -50.97 10.96 8.72
CA GLU A 5 -50.43 10.20 9.87
C GLU A 5 -49.04 10.73 10.28
N PRO A 6 -48.77 10.88 11.59
CA PRO A 6 -47.47 11.31 12.08
C PRO A 6 -46.53 10.11 12.16
N GLY A 7 -45.52 10.06 11.30
CA GLY A 7 -44.49 9.01 11.37
C GLY A 7 -43.65 8.77 10.12
N SER A 8 -43.87 9.49 9.02
CA SER A 8 -43.01 9.36 7.84
C SER A 8 -41.80 10.29 7.97
N GLU A 9 -40.78 9.83 8.69
CA GLU A 9 -39.43 10.40 8.52
C GLU A 9 -39.06 10.33 7.03
N PRO A 10 -38.63 11.44 6.41
CA PRO A 10 -38.14 11.42 5.05
C PRO A 10 -36.84 10.63 5.00
N GLN A 11 -36.96 9.33 4.73
CA GLN A 11 -35.81 8.47 4.46
C GLN A 11 -35.28 8.84 3.07
N THR A 12 -34.45 9.88 3.02
CA THR A 12 -33.82 10.31 1.78
C THR A 12 -32.96 9.16 1.24
N PRO A 13 -33.05 8.83 -0.06
CA PRO A 13 -32.30 7.70 -0.66
C PRO A 13 -30.78 7.80 -0.51
N PHE A 14 -30.28 9.01 -0.25
CA PHE A 14 -28.85 9.28 -0.07
C PHE A 14 -28.38 8.93 1.34
N GLY A 15 -29.13 9.27 2.40
CA GLY A 15 -28.74 8.97 3.78
C GLY A 15 -28.54 7.48 4.04
N LYS A 16 -29.45 6.62 3.57
CA LYS A 16 -29.33 5.16 3.70
C LYS A 16 -28.12 4.57 2.96
N ARG A 17 -27.77 5.13 1.80
CA ARG A 17 -26.62 4.67 1.01
C ARG A 17 -25.31 5.03 1.71
N LEU A 18 -25.19 6.25 2.21
CA LEU A 18 -24.01 6.71 2.96
C LEU A 18 -23.78 5.88 4.23
N VAL A 19 -24.84 5.56 4.98
CA VAL A 19 -24.72 4.67 6.18
C VAL A 19 -24.22 3.28 5.80
N LYS A 20 -24.75 2.68 4.72
CA LYS A 20 -24.32 1.36 4.24
C LYS A 20 -22.86 1.37 3.75
N GLU A 21 -22.44 2.45 3.10
CA GLU A 21 -21.06 2.64 2.65
C GLU A 21 -20.10 2.75 3.84
N ALA A 22 -20.44 3.54 4.86
CA ALA A 22 -19.67 3.67 6.09
C ALA A 22 -19.52 2.32 6.82
N GLU A 23 -20.61 1.55 6.96
CA GLU A 23 -20.55 0.20 7.52
C GLU A 23 -19.64 -0.75 6.72
N THR A 24 -19.62 -0.60 5.40
CA THR A 24 -18.80 -1.42 4.50
C THR A 24 -17.32 -1.09 4.66
N LEU A 25 -16.96 0.20 4.74
CA LEU A 25 -15.60 0.67 4.99
C LEU A 25 -15.09 0.22 6.38
N ALA A 26 -15.93 0.32 7.42
CA ALA A 26 -15.59 -0.17 8.75
C ALA A 26 -15.31 -1.69 8.75
N LYS A 27 -16.11 -2.48 8.03
CA LYS A 27 -15.87 -3.93 7.87
C LYS A 27 -14.60 -4.22 7.08
N PHE A 28 -14.32 -3.44 6.03
CA PHE A 28 -13.09 -3.55 5.26
C PHE A 28 -11.85 -3.28 6.13
N LYS A 29 -11.85 -2.19 6.91
CA LYS A 29 -10.77 -1.89 7.87
C LYS A 29 -10.54 -3.05 8.84
N LYS A 30 -11.59 -3.60 9.45
CA LYS A 30 -11.47 -4.75 10.37
C LYS A 30 -10.79 -5.96 9.72
N ARG A 31 -11.08 -6.22 8.43
CA ARG A 31 -10.41 -7.30 7.67
C ARG A 31 -8.93 -6.98 7.46
N LEU A 32 -8.58 -5.74 7.13
CA LEU A 32 -7.19 -5.31 7.01
C LEU A 32 -6.43 -5.42 8.34
N ASP A 33 -7.02 -4.96 9.45
CA ASP A 33 -6.44 -5.09 10.79
C ASP A 33 -6.18 -6.56 11.15
N LYS A 34 -7.12 -7.45 10.76
CA LYS A 34 -6.94 -8.90 10.92
C LYS A 34 -5.79 -9.43 10.08
N VAL A 35 -5.70 -9.06 8.81
CA VAL A 35 -4.60 -9.50 7.93
C VAL A 35 -3.25 -9.01 8.47
N LEU A 36 -3.16 -7.77 8.94
CA LEU A 36 -1.95 -7.23 9.57
C LEU A 36 -1.57 -8.02 10.83
N THR A 37 -2.55 -8.32 11.69
CA THR A 37 -2.35 -9.15 12.89
C THR A 37 -1.89 -10.57 12.54
N ASP A 38 -2.49 -11.17 11.53
CA ASP A 38 -2.16 -12.52 11.08
C ASP A 38 -0.74 -12.54 10.46
N LEU A 39 -0.34 -11.49 9.73
CA LEU A 39 1.03 -11.29 9.25
C LEU A 39 2.03 -11.17 10.41
N ASP A 40 1.74 -10.35 11.42
CA ASP A 40 2.62 -10.13 12.58
C ASP A 40 2.83 -11.41 13.42
N LYS A 41 1.83 -12.29 13.47
CA LYS A 41 1.92 -13.59 14.15
C LYS A 41 2.57 -14.68 13.30
N SER A 42 2.73 -14.45 12.00
CA SER A 42 3.27 -15.46 11.09
C SER A 42 4.80 -15.55 11.16
N PRO A 43 5.40 -16.65 10.68
CA PRO A 43 6.83 -16.75 10.43
C PRO A 43 7.35 -15.72 9.41
N ALA A 44 6.46 -15.15 8.60
CA ALA A 44 6.77 -14.10 7.63
C ALA A 44 6.74 -12.69 8.25
N SER A 45 6.45 -12.53 9.55
CA SER A 45 6.56 -11.22 10.20
C SER A 45 7.99 -10.69 10.12
N ARG A 46 8.13 -9.36 9.99
CA ARG A 46 9.46 -8.71 10.00
C ARG A 46 10.29 -9.15 11.21
N LYS A 47 9.65 -9.24 12.38
CA LYS A 47 10.28 -9.68 13.63
C LYS A 47 10.80 -11.11 13.52
N ALA A 48 9.96 -12.07 13.09
CA ALA A 48 10.35 -13.47 12.96
C ALA A 48 11.46 -13.66 11.93
N ILE A 49 11.40 -12.96 10.79
CA ILE A 49 12.48 -12.98 9.78
C ILE A 49 13.77 -12.41 10.37
N SER A 50 13.72 -11.25 11.04
CA SER A 50 14.93 -10.61 11.60
C SER A 50 15.67 -11.45 12.65
N GLN A 51 14.97 -12.41 13.27
CA GLN A 51 15.55 -13.33 14.25
C GLN A 51 16.21 -14.56 13.62
N GLN A 52 15.98 -14.81 12.33
CA GLN A 52 16.62 -15.91 11.59
C GLN A 52 18.00 -15.43 11.12
N PHE A 53 19.05 -15.79 11.86
CA PHE A 53 20.42 -15.48 11.50
C PHE A 53 21.28 -16.74 11.59
N ILE A 54 22.17 -16.91 10.63
CA ILE A 54 23.16 -17.98 10.60
C ILE A 54 24.53 -17.33 10.77
N THR A 55 25.28 -17.76 11.78
CA THR A 55 26.63 -17.24 12.02
C THR A 55 27.56 -17.61 10.87
N ARG A 56 28.51 -16.73 10.55
CA ARG A 56 29.43 -16.96 9.42
C ARG A 56 30.21 -18.26 9.54
N ASP A 57 30.60 -18.63 10.76
CA ASP A 57 31.32 -19.88 11.04
C ASP A 57 30.51 -21.14 10.69
N ALA A 58 29.16 -21.07 10.69
CA ALA A 58 28.31 -22.21 10.35
C ALA A 58 28.34 -22.57 8.86
N TYR A 59 28.82 -21.67 8.00
CA TYR A 59 29.04 -21.95 6.57
C TYR A 59 30.35 -22.69 6.30
N GLY A 60 31.19 -22.85 7.33
CA GLY A 60 32.52 -23.46 7.25
C GLY A 60 33.64 -22.41 7.24
N SER A 61 34.73 -22.72 7.94
CA SER A 61 35.93 -21.88 8.02
C SER A 61 37.15 -22.67 7.50
N GLY A 62 37.85 -22.12 6.52
CA GLY A 62 39.04 -22.74 5.94
C GLY A 62 39.62 -21.95 4.78
N THR A 63 40.95 -21.86 4.73
CA THR A 63 41.67 -21.24 3.60
C THR A 63 41.38 -22.02 2.32
N GLY A 64 40.74 -21.38 1.34
CA GLY A 64 40.47 -21.95 0.01
C GLY A 64 39.00 -22.24 -0.31
N PHE A 65 38.06 -22.02 0.61
CA PHE A 65 36.63 -22.28 0.37
C PHE A 65 35.80 -20.98 0.25
N THR A 66 36.13 -20.16 -0.77
CA THR A 66 35.46 -18.87 -1.02
C THR A 66 33.96 -19.01 -1.30
N SER A 67 33.52 -20.18 -1.74
CA SER A 67 32.11 -20.51 -1.96
C SER A 67 31.26 -20.46 -0.69
N ALA A 68 31.84 -20.68 0.50
CA ALA A 68 31.09 -20.48 1.77
C ALA A 68 30.79 -19.01 2.01
N ASP A 69 31.75 -18.12 1.72
CA ASP A 69 31.55 -16.67 1.84
C ASP A 69 30.49 -16.18 0.86
N ASP A 70 30.50 -16.68 -0.38
CA ASP A 70 29.48 -16.37 -1.38
C ASP A 70 28.08 -16.81 -0.94
N LEU A 71 27.96 -18.01 -0.35
CA LEU A 71 26.70 -18.52 0.17
C LEU A 71 26.20 -17.69 1.36
N ALA A 72 27.08 -17.34 2.30
CA ALA A 72 26.73 -16.47 3.43
C ALA A 72 26.23 -15.10 2.94
N ASN A 73 26.96 -14.48 2.01
CA ASN A 73 26.56 -13.21 1.40
C ASN A 73 25.21 -13.30 0.66
N LEU A 74 24.95 -14.41 -0.05
CA LEU A 74 23.68 -14.62 -0.75
C LEU A 74 22.53 -14.77 0.25
N TYR A 75 22.74 -15.53 1.32
CA TYR A 75 21.77 -15.66 2.40
C TYR A 75 21.43 -14.30 3.02
N GLU A 76 22.43 -13.51 3.42
CA GLU A 76 22.23 -12.17 3.97
C GLU A 76 21.43 -11.25 3.03
N LYS A 77 21.73 -11.30 1.72
CA LYS A 77 20.99 -10.54 0.71
C LYS A 77 19.53 -10.95 0.63
N VAL A 78 19.23 -12.26 0.62
CA VAL A 78 17.85 -12.77 0.56
C VAL A 78 17.11 -12.44 1.86
N HIS A 79 17.75 -12.66 3.00
CA HIS A 79 17.22 -12.35 4.33
C HIS A 79 16.82 -10.87 4.45
N ALA A 80 17.72 -9.95 4.09
CA ALA A 80 17.44 -8.51 4.12
C ALA A 80 16.31 -8.09 3.18
N ARG A 81 16.20 -8.73 2.01
CA ARG A 81 15.10 -8.51 1.05
C ARG A 81 13.77 -8.99 1.61
N LEU A 82 13.73 -10.17 2.24
CA LEU A 82 12.51 -10.71 2.85
C LEU A 82 12.06 -9.85 4.03
N GLU A 83 12.99 -9.38 4.87
CA GLU A 83 12.66 -8.46 5.95
C GLU A 83 12.04 -7.15 5.41
N THR A 84 12.66 -6.59 4.37
CA THR A 84 12.16 -5.37 3.69
C THR A 84 10.79 -5.59 3.06
N LEU A 85 10.58 -6.74 2.41
CA LEU A 85 9.32 -7.08 1.78
C LEU A 85 8.21 -7.19 2.81
N SER A 86 8.42 -7.96 3.88
CA SER A 86 7.44 -8.16 4.96
C SER A 86 7.04 -6.83 5.59
N LYS A 87 8.04 -5.98 5.89
CA LYS A 87 7.81 -4.63 6.39
C LYS A 87 6.97 -3.78 5.44
N SER A 88 7.33 -3.76 4.16
CA SER A 88 6.63 -2.94 3.15
C SER A 88 5.19 -3.40 2.95
N PHE A 89 4.95 -4.71 2.99
CA PHE A 89 3.62 -5.28 2.89
C PHE A 89 2.74 -4.93 4.10
N GLY A 90 3.29 -5.01 5.31
CA GLY A 90 2.62 -4.53 6.52
C GLY A 90 2.27 -3.05 6.46
N ASP A 91 3.23 -2.21 6.03
CA ASP A 91 3.02 -0.76 5.84
C ASP A 91 1.89 -0.48 4.81
N GLN A 92 1.80 -1.23 3.72
CA GLN A 92 0.72 -1.10 2.73
C GLN A 92 -0.66 -1.48 3.28
N ILE A 93 -0.75 -2.57 4.05
CA ILE A 93 -2.01 -3.00 4.68
C ILE A 93 -2.49 -1.94 5.68
N GLU A 94 -1.58 -1.44 6.53
CA GLU A 94 -1.90 -0.40 7.50
C GLU A 94 -2.33 0.89 6.80
N ALA A 95 -1.64 1.30 5.73
CA ALA A 95 -2.03 2.47 4.94
C ALA A 95 -3.44 2.36 4.37
N MET A 96 -3.81 1.19 3.81
CA MET A 96 -5.17 0.96 3.30
C MET A 96 -6.21 1.05 4.43
N GLY A 97 -5.88 0.58 5.64
CA GLY A 97 -6.76 0.67 6.80
C GLY A 97 -6.99 2.12 7.25
N LEU A 98 -5.94 2.93 7.23
CA LEU A 98 -6.02 4.37 7.52
C LEU A 98 -6.81 5.12 6.44
N MET A 99 -6.59 4.81 5.16
CA MET A 99 -7.35 5.41 4.05
C MET A 99 -8.84 5.05 4.12
N ALA A 100 -9.20 3.86 4.61
CA ALA A 100 -10.60 3.49 4.83
C ALA A 100 -11.28 4.40 5.89
N ILE A 101 -10.54 4.78 6.94
CA ILE A 101 -11.03 5.74 7.96
C ILE A 101 -11.24 7.11 7.31
N VAL A 102 -10.28 7.59 6.52
CA VAL A 102 -10.37 8.87 5.81
C VAL A 102 -11.56 8.87 4.84
N ALA A 103 -11.81 7.77 4.14
CA ALA A 103 -12.96 7.64 3.25
C ALA A 103 -14.30 7.63 4.00
N GLU A 104 -14.35 7.08 5.22
CA GLU A 104 -15.56 7.02 6.05
C GLU A 104 -15.86 8.35 6.75
N ARG A 105 -14.83 9.07 7.22
CA ARG A 105 -14.97 10.18 8.19
C ARG A 105 -14.25 11.47 7.80
N GLY A 106 -13.57 11.50 6.66
CA GLY A 106 -12.68 12.59 6.28
C GLY A 106 -11.38 12.61 7.10
N TYR A 107 -10.50 13.55 6.77
CA TYR A 107 -9.21 13.71 7.46
C TYR A 107 -9.37 14.13 8.94
N ASP A 108 -10.38 14.93 9.25
CA ASP A 108 -10.69 15.37 10.63
C ASP A 108 -11.16 14.23 11.53
N GLY A 109 -11.56 13.10 10.93
CA GLY A 109 -11.94 11.88 11.65
C GLY A 109 -10.76 11.02 12.12
N MET A 110 -9.51 11.39 11.79
CA MET A 110 -8.32 10.70 12.27
C MET A 110 -7.90 11.17 13.66
N ASP A 111 -7.61 10.23 14.55
CA ASP A 111 -6.97 10.58 15.82
C ASP A 111 -5.47 10.88 15.63
N ALA A 112 -4.84 11.45 16.67
CA ALA A 112 -3.44 11.85 16.64
C ALA A 112 -2.47 10.69 16.36
N GLU A 113 -2.81 9.48 16.83
CA GLU A 113 -1.99 8.29 16.64
C GLU A 113 -2.10 7.80 15.19
N GLN A 114 -3.31 7.74 14.63
CA GLN A 114 -3.55 7.40 13.23
C GLN A 114 -2.83 8.37 12.28
N ALA A 115 -2.89 9.67 12.58
CA ALA A 115 -2.16 10.69 11.82
C ALA A 115 -0.64 10.55 11.94
N ARG A 116 -0.13 10.15 13.12
CA ARG A 116 1.29 9.82 13.31
C ARG A 116 1.69 8.60 12.49
N ARG A 117 0.94 7.51 12.60
CA ARG A 117 1.17 6.25 11.85
C ARG A 117 1.17 6.47 10.34
N MET A 118 0.22 7.25 9.83
CA MET A 118 0.18 7.60 8.41
C MET A 118 1.45 8.33 7.96
N ARG A 119 1.92 9.31 8.73
CA ARG A 119 3.18 10.03 8.44
C ARG A 119 4.39 9.10 8.46
N GLU A 120 4.45 8.19 9.43
CA GLU A 120 5.53 7.19 9.52
C GLU A 120 5.54 6.26 8.30
N ILE A 121 4.38 5.74 7.90
CA ILE A 121 4.24 4.88 6.72
C ILE A 121 4.67 5.65 5.47
N GLN A 122 4.18 6.88 5.26
CA GLN A 122 4.58 7.69 4.12
C GLN A 122 6.11 7.91 4.06
N ALA A 123 6.74 8.20 5.21
CA ALA A 123 8.18 8.37 5.27
C ALA A 123 8.93 7.08 4.90
N ARG A 124 8.45 5.92 5.38
CA ARG A 124 9.03 4.61 5.04
C ARG A 124 8.83 4.26 3.57
N THR A 125 7.62 4.46 3.04
CA THR A 125 7.30 4.16 1.64
C THR A 125 8.16 4.98 0.67
N ARG A 126 8.43 6.26 0.96
CA ARG A 126 9.35 7.09 0.15
C ARG A 126 10.75 6.51 0.02
N LYS A 127 11.24 5.76 1.02
CA LYS A 127 12.55 5.09 0.97
C LYS A 127 12.59 3.95 -0.06
N TYR A 128 11.47 3.26 -0.24
CA TYR A 128 11.37 2.07 -1.09
C TYR A 128 10.71 2.35 -2.45
N TYR A 129 10.01 3.48 -2.58
CA TYR A 129 9.47 3.94 -3.83
C TYR A 129 10.60 4.34 -4.79
N ARG A 130 10.60 3.72 -5.97
CA ARG A 130 11.44 4.14 -7.09
C ARG A 130 10.53 4.88 -8.05
N GLU A 131 10.82 6.14 -8.33
CA GLU A 131 10.06 6.89 -9.35
C GLU A 131 10.07 6.11 -10.66
N PRO A 132 8.90 5.94 -11.32
CA PRO A 132 8.86 5.43 -12.67
C PRO A 132 9.73 6.32 -13.55
N THR A 133 10.79 5.76 -14.13
CA THR A 133 11.59 6.50 -15.11
C THR A 133 10.73 6.74 -16.34
N GLU A 134 10.39 8.01 -16.61
CA GLU A 134 9.73 8.46 -17.83
C GLU A 134 10.62 8.16 -19.05
N LYS A 135 10.54 6.95 -19.61
CA LYS A 135 11.24 6.58 -20.85
C LYS A 135 10.32 5.95 -21.91
N HIS A 136 9.07 6.41 -21.97
CA HIS A 136 8.18 6.14 -23.11
C HIS A 136 7.33 7.38 -23.45
N ALA A 137 7.98 8.51 -23.72
CA ALA A 137 7.35 9.66 -24.36
C ALA A 137 8.32 10.22 -25.41
N GLY A 138 8.37 9.56 -26.57
CA GLY A 138 9.37 9.90 -27.58
C GLY A 138 9.19 9.23 -28.94
N GLN A 139 7.96 8.98 -29.38
CA GLN A 139 7.69 8.83 -30.81
C GLN A 139 6.23 9.20 -31.13
N SER A 140 5.89 10.48 -30.95
CA SER A 140 4.79 11.08 -31.69
C SER A 140 5.43 11.97 -32.76
N GLY A 141 5.55 11.40 -33.96
CA GLY A 141 5.98 12.11 -35.15
C GLY A 141 4.97 13.22 -35.44
N ASN A 142 5.51 14.43 -35.51
CA ASN A 142 4.85 15.71 -35.65
C ASN A 142 3.85 15.77 -36.82
N HIS A 143 2.68 16.36 -36.53
CA HIS A 143 1.68 16.79 -37.51
C HIS A 143 2.26 17.82 -38.49
N GLY A 144 1.92 17.68 -39.77
CA GLY A 144 2.07 18.72 -40.79
C GLY A 144 0.81 18.81 -41.64
N GLY A 145 -0.30 19.26 -41.04
CA GLY A 145 -1.52 19.61 -41.77
C GLY A 145 -1.26 20.84 -42.65
N LYS A 146 -1.47 20.69 -43.95
CA LYS A 146 -1.53 21.81 -44.90
C LYS A 146 -2.88 21.74 -45.60
N GLU A 147 -3.85 22.48 -45.07
CA GLU A 147 -5.02 22.92 -45.83
C GLU A 147 -4.82 24.38 -46.20
N VAL A 148 -4.85 24.70 -47.50
CA VAL A 148 -5.60 25.84 -48.07
C VAL A 148 -5.92 25.47 -49.52
N GLY A 149 -7.20 25.50 -49.90
CA GLY A 149 -7.69 25.14 -51.23
C GLY A 149 -7.64 26.26 -52.26
N GLY A 150 -7.91 25.87 -53.51
CA GLY A 150 -8.58 26.64 -54.56
C GLY A 150 -7.83 27.81 -55.19
N ASP A 151 -7.35 27.65 -56.43
CA ASP A 151 -7.82 28.45 -57.58
C ASP A 151 -7.24 27.96 -58.91
N ALA A 152 -7.97 28.29 -59.97
CA ALA A 152 -7.95 27.77 -61.33
C ALA A 152 -6.64 27.98 -62.14
N LEU A 153 -6.30 27.01 -62.98
CA LEU A 153 -6.44 27.01 -64.45
C LEU A 153 -5.86 25.72 -65.05
#